data_AF-A0A059LQ83-F1
#
_entry.id   AF-A0A059LQ83-F1
#
_cell.length_a   1.000
_cell.length_b   1.000
_cell.length_c   1.000
_cell.angle_alpha   90.00
_cell.angle_beta   90.00
_cell.angle_gamma   90.00
#
_symmetry.space_group_name_H-M   'P 1'
#
loop_
_entity.id
_entity.type
_entity.pdbx_description
1 polymer ?
#
loop_
_entity_poly.entity_id
_entity_poly.type
_entity_poly.pdbx_seq_one_letter_code
_entity_poly.pdbx_strand_id
1 'polypeptide(L)'
;MLDFNRPLSCFLGREYAKADSRYATRDTFIIGMEAVTAFVWGPICLALVHGILSRKIWRYTMMIIVSLGQIYGDVLYYATCFMEGLVHSRPEALYFWIYFIFVNAIWIVVPSLCIHYAFGKLHHALALVDKKKKN
;
A
#
# COMPACT_ATOMS: atom_id res chain seq x y z
N MET A 1 -23.18 -16.58 -16.81
CA MET A 1 -22.28 -16.68 -17.98
C MET A 1 -21.06 -15.81 -17.66
N LEU A 2 -19.90 -16.41 -17.40
CA LEU A 2 -18.68 -15.67 -17.05
C LEU A 2 -18.02 -15.19 -18.35
N ASP A 3 -18.09 -13.89 -18.63
CA ASP A 3 -17.42 -13.27 -19.79
C ASP A 3 -15.90 -13.28 -19.58
N PHE A 4 -15.25 -14.34 -20.07
CA PHE A 4 -13.79 -14.53 -20.02
C PHE A 4 -13.00 -13.57 -20.94
N ASN A 5 -13.71 -12.73 -21.71
CA ASN A 5 -13.11 -11.83 -22.70
C ASN A 5 -12.66 -10.47 -22.12
N ARG A 6 -12.81 -10.26 -20.80
CA ARG A 6 -12.36 -9.05 -20.12
C ARG A 6 -11.05 -9.32 -19.37
N PRO A 7 -10.11 -8.35 -19.32
CA PRO A 7 -8.85 -8.53 -18.59
C PRO A 7 -9.13 -8.83 -17.11
N LEU A 8 -8.33 -9.72 -16.52
CA LEU A 8 -8.48 -10.19 -15.13
C LEU A 8 -8.56 -9.02 -14.13
N SER A 9 -7.81 -7.94 -14.37
CA SER A 9 -7.85 -6.71 -13.58
C SER A 9 -9.24 -6.05 -13.55
N CYS A 10 -9.96 -6.06 -14.67
CA CYS A 10 -11.32 -5.52 -14.77
C CYS A 10 -12.35 -6.42 -14.07
N PHE A 11 -12.10 -7.73 -14.01
CA PHE A 11 -12.93 -8.65 -13.24
C PHE A 11 -12.74 -8.42 -11.73
N LEU A 12 -11.49 -8.44 -11.26
CA LEU A 12 -11.15 -8.22 -9.85
C LEU A 12 -11.65 -6.85 -9.34
N GLY A 13 -11.47 -5.79 -10.13
CA GLY A 13 -11.95 -4.45 -9.76
C GLY A 13 -13.47 -4.38 -9.61
N ARG A 14 -14.23 -5.15 -10.41
CA ARG A 14 -15.70 -5.21 -10.28
C ARG A 14 -16.15 -6.00 -9.06
N GLU A 15 -15.46 -7.09 -8.72
CA GLU A 15 -15.74 -7.83 -7.49
C GLU A 15 -15.42 -6.99 -6.25
N TYR A 16 -14.31 -6.24 -6.27
CA TYR A 16 -13.95 -5.34 -5.18
C TYR A 16 -14.92 -4.16 -5.05
N ALA A 17 -15.41 -3.63 -6.18
CA ALA A 17 -16.42 -2.58 -6.19
C ALA A 17 -17.78 -3.01 -5.61
N LYS A 18 -18.02 -4.31 -5.42
CA LYS A 18 -19.18 -4.79 -4.65
C LYS A 18 -18.97 -4.59 -3.14
N ALA A 19 -17.73 -4.66 -2.67
CA ALA A 19 -17.38 -4.44 -1.26
C ALA A 19 -17.37 -2.94 -0.93
N ASP A 20 -16.79 -2.12 -1.81
CA ASP A 20 -16.77 -0.66 -1.71
C ASP A 20 -17.22 -0.02 -3.01
N SER A 21 -18.41 0.57 -2.98
CA SER A 21 -19.04 1.18 -4.15
C SER A 21 -18.27 2.36 -4.74
N ARG A 22 -17.31 2.97 -4.02
CA ARG A 22 -16.52 4.12 -4.50
C ARG A 22 -15.60 3.76 -5.67
N TYR A 23 -15.21 2.49 -5.76
CA TYR A 23 -14.50 1.96 -6.93
C TYR A 23 -15.39 1.89 -8.18
N ALA A 24 -16.72 1.73 -8.02
CA ALA A 24 -17.67 1.78 -9.13
C ALA A 24 -18.07 3.21 -9.49
N THR A 25 -18.26 4.08 -8.50
CA THR A 25 -18.64 5.49 -8.72
C THR A 25 -17.46 6.37 -9.15
N ARG A 26 -16.23 5.81 -9.14
CA ARG A 26 -15.00 6.53 -9.50
C ARG A 26 -14.84 7.78 -8.66
N ASP A 27 -14.85 7.60 -7.35
CA ASP A 27 -14.62 8.71 -6.44
C ASP A 27 -13.26 9.38 -6.72
N THR A 28 -13.24 10.72 -6.65
CA THR A 28 -12.08 11.53 -7.05
C THR A 28 -10.85 11.21 -6.19
N PHE A 29 -11.06 10.92 -4.89
CA PHE A 29 -9.99 10.54 -3.98
C PHE A 29 -9.43 9.16 -4.35
N ILE A 30 -10.30 8.18 -4.60
CA ILE A 30 -9.88 6.82 -4.98
C ILE A 30 -9.10 6.84 -6.29
N ILE A 31 -9.59 7.53 -7.33
CA ILE A 31 -8.84 7.62 -8.61
C ILE A 31 -7.47 8.28 -8.39
N GLY A 32 -7.43 9.38 -7.64
CA GLY A 32 -6.17 10.10 -7.39
C GLY A 32 -5.15 9.25 -6.65
N MET A 33 -5.59 8.55 -5.59
CA MET A 33 -4.75 7.68 -4.77
C MET A 33 -4.25 6.46 -5.55
N GLU A 34 -5.11 5.82 -6.34
CA GLU A 34 -4.74 4.69 -7.22
C GLU A 34 -3.79 5.14 -8.33
N ALA A 35 -3.98 6.32 -8.91
CA ALA A 35 -3.07 6.86 -9.93
C ALA A 35 -1.67 7.12 -9.37
N VAL A 36 -1.56 7.72 -8.18
CA VAL A 36 -0.27 7.88 -7.49
C VAL A 36 0.35 6.51 -7.21
N THR A 37 -0.45 5.54 -6.79
CA THR A 37 0.05 4.19 -6.51
C THR A 37 0.57 3.48 -7.75
N ALA A 38 -0.14 3.59 -8.87
CA ALA A 38 0.27 2.98 -10.13
C ALA A 38 1.51 3.67 -10.73
N PHE A 39 1.54 5.00 -10.79
CA PHE A 39 2.54 5.75 -11.54
C PHE A 39 3.75 6.19 -10.69
N VAL A 40 3.61 6.28 -9.37
CA VAL A 40 4.71 6.66 -8.47
C VAL A 40 5.21 5.44 -7.70
N TRP A 41 4.33 4.79 -6.93
CA TRP A 41 4.76 3.66 -6.10
C TRP A 41 5.16 2.44 -6.93
N GLY A 42 4.45 2.14 -8.02
CA GLY A 42 4.76 1.03 -8.93
C GLY A 42 6.22 1.06 -9.45
N PRO A 43 6.66 2.13 -10.14
CA PRO A 43 8.03 2.25 -10.60
C PRO A 43 9.07 2.25 -9.47
N ILE A 44 8.78 2.87 -8.33
CA ILE A 44 9.70 2.88 -7.18
C ILE A 44 9.83 1.48 -6.59
N CYS A 45 8.76 0.68 -6.54
CA CYS A 45 8.82 -0.72 -6.11
C CYS A 45 9.72 -1.56 -7.04
N LEU A 46 9.64 -1.36 -8.36
CA LEU A 46 10.55 -2.03 -9.29
C LEU A 46 12.00 -1.62 -9.08
N ALA A 47 12.25 -0.32 -8.89
CA ALA A 47 13.57 0.18 -8.53
C ALA A 47 14.05 -0.43 -7.21
N LEU A 48 13.20 -0.49 -6.18
CA LEU A 48 13.51 -1.08 -4.89
C LEU A 48 13.91 -2.55 -5.02
N VAL A 49 13.19 -3.35 -5.80
CA VAL A 49 13.55 -4.76 -6.08
C VAL A 49 14.94 -4.83 -6.72
N HIS A 50 15.22 -4.01 -7.73
CA HIS A 50 16.55 -3.93 -8.32
C HIS A 50 17.62 -3.51 -7.29
N GLY A 51 17.31 -2.56 -6.40
CA GLY A 51 18.19 -2.14 -5.30
C GLY A 51 18.47 -3.23 -4.27
N ILE A 52 17.48 -4.10 -4.00
CA ILE A 52 17.62 -5.28 -3.14
C ILE A 52 18.54 -6.31 -3.79
N LEU A 53 18.29 -6.66 -5.06
CA LEU A 53 19.11 -7.62 -5.82
C LEU A 53 20.55 -7.16 -5.97
N SER A 54 20.75 -5.89 -6.31
CA SER A 54 22.07 -5.26 -6.48
C SER A 54 22.73 -4.85 -5.16
N ARG A 55 22.14 -5.22 -4.01
CA ARG A 55 22.60 -4.89 -2.65
C ARG A 55 23.00 -3.42 -2.45
N LYS A 56 22.28 -2.49 -3.06
CA LYS A 56 22.53 -1.04 -2.92
C LYS A 56 22.10 -0.52 -1.55
N ILE A 57 22.78 0.50 -1.02
CA ILE A 57 22.51 1.08 0.30
C ILE A 57 21.17 1.83 0.32
N TRP A 58 20.86 2.54 -0.77
CA TRP A 58 19.62 3.32 -0.90
C TRP A 58 18.34 2.48 -0.83
N ARG A 59 18.43 1.14 -0.92
CA ARG A 59 17.28 0.23 -0.83
C ARG A 59 16.50 0.42 0.48
N TYR A 60 17.19 0.66 1.59
CA TYR A 60 16.53 0.82 2.90
C TYR A 60 15.77 2.14 2.98
N THR A 61 16.34 3.23 2.45
CA THR A 61 15.67 4.52 2.36
C THR A 61 14.43 4.44 1.46
N MET A 62 14.56 3.83 0.27
CA MET A 62 13.43 3.65 -0.65
C MET A 62 12.34 2.76 -0.05
N MET A 63 12.73 1.70 0.68
CA MET A 63 11.78 0.82 1.39
C MET A 63 10.96 1.59 2.42
N ILE A 64 11.59 2.48 3.20
CA ILE A 64 10.89 3.33 4.18
C ILE A 64 9.93 4.30 3.47
N ILE A 65 10.38 4.99 2.42
CA ILE A 65 9.58 5.98 1.69
C ILE A 65 8.32 5.34 1.10
N VAL A 66 8.48 4.24 0.37
CA VAL A 66 7.34 3.52 -0.24
C VAL A 66 6.39 3.02 0.83
N SER A 67 6.92 2.42 1.90
CA SER A 67 6.10 1.85 2.96
C SER A 67 5.28 2.91 3.70
N LEU A 68 5.87 4.08 3.97
CA LEU A 68 5.15 5.21 4.55
C LEU A 68 4.04 5.72 3.60
N GLY A 69 4.32 5.78 2.29
CA GLY A 69 3.33 6.15 1.28
C GLY A 69 2.12 5.22 1.25
N GLN A 70 2.34 3.90 1.35
CA GLN A 70 1.27 2.90 1.41
C GLN A 70 0.41 3.05 2.67
N ILE A 71 1.05 3.16 3.85
CA ILE A 71 0.32 3.36 5.12
C ILE A 71 -0.47 4.66 5.09
N TYR A 72 0.12 5.75 4.60
CA TYR A 72 -0.56 7.04 4.52
C TYR A 72 -1.78 6.99 3.59
N GLY A 73 -1.65 6.35 2.42
CA GLY A 73 -2.76 6.13 1.51
C GLY A 73 -3.92 5.36 2.16
N ASP A 74 -3.60 4.29 2.88
CA ASP A 74 -4.61 3.43 3.50
C ASP A 74 -5.27 4.08 4.73
N VAL A 75 -4.51 4.87 5.52
CA VAL A 75 -5.07 5.68 6.61
C VAL A 75 -6.06 6.71 6.06
N LEU A 76 -5.71 7.41 4.98
CA LEU A 76 -6.64 8.34 4.33
C LEU A 76 -7.85 7.63 3.72
N TYR A 77 -7.65 6.45 3.14
CA TYR A 77 -8.74 5.61 2.66
C TYR A 77 -9.74 5.33 3.78
N TYR A 78 -9.30 4.77 4.92
CA TYR A 78 -10.18 4.53 6.05
C TYR A 78 -10.81 5.82 6.61
N ALA A 79 -10.04 6.89 6.74
CA ALA A 79 -10.55 8.18 7.24
C ALA A 79 -11.71 8.71 6.38
N THR A 80 -11.60 8.65 5.06
CA THR A 80 -12.69 9.07 4.15
C THR A 80 -13.92 8.18 4.32
N CYS A 81 -13.74 6.85 4.45
CA CYS A 81 -14.85 5.92 4.72
C CYS A 81 -15.61 6.26 6.00
N PHE A 82 -14.87 6.56 7.08
CA PHE A 82 -15.44 6.88 8.39
C PHE A 82 -16.16 8.23 8.36
N MET A 83 -15.61 9.24 7.68
CA MET A 83 -16.26 10.54 7.51
C MET A 83 -17.56 10.44 6.69
N GLU A 84 -17.61 9.56 5.70
CA GLU A 84 -18.79 9.26 4.89
C GLU A 84 -19.77 8.30 5.59
N GLY A 85 -19.51 7.90 6.83
CA GLY A 85 -20.39 7.04 7.62
C GLY A 85 -20.51 5.61 7.11
N LEU A 86 -19.50 5.11 6.39
CA LEU A 86 -19.46 3.75 5.82
C LEU A 86 -20.62 3.44 4.85
N VAL A 87 -21.30 4.46 4.32
CA VAL A 87 -22.48 4.33 3.43
C VAL A 87 -22.19 3.53 2.16
N HIS A 88 -20.92 3.53 1.73
CA HIS A 88 -20.45 2.83 0.54
C HIS A 88 -20.05 1.37 0.77
N SER A 89 -19.96 0.94 2.03
CA SER A 89 -19.61 -0.42 2.42
C SER A 89 -20.87 -1.28 2.54
N ARG A 90 -20.79 -2.49 1.98
CA ARG A 90 -21.86 -3.47 2.09
C ARG A 90 -21.87 -4.10 3.50
N PRO A 91 -23.02 -4.16 4.21
CA PRO A 91 -23.08 -4.65 5.59
C PRO A 91 -22.88 -6.16 5.73
N GLU A 92 -22.90 -6.91 4.64
CA GLU A 92 -22.64 -8.34 4.66
C GLU A 92 -21.23 -8.62 5.21
N ALA A 93 -21.15 -9.51 6.21
CA ALA A 93 -19.93 -9.74 6.98
C ALA A 93 -18.69 -10.09 6.14
N LEU A 94 -18.87 -10.79 5.02
CA LEU A 94 -17.78 -11.14 4.11
C LEU A 94 -17.21 -9.91 3.39
N TYR A 95 -18.05 -9.00 2.91
CA TYR A 95 -17.60 -7.80 2.19
C TYR A 95 -17.00 -6.77 3.15
N PHE A 96 -17.58 -6.62 4.33
CA PHE A 96 -17.07 -5.68 5.33
C PHE A 96 -15.78 -6.18 6.02
N TRP A 97 -15.81 -7.36 6.66
CA TRP A 97 -14.68 -7.79 7.48
C TRP A 97 -13.52 -8.35 6.65
N ILE A 98 -13.80 -9.09 5.58
CA ILE A 98 -12.73 -9.71 4.79
C ILE A 98 -12.23 -8.71 3.74
N TYR A 99 -13.09 -8.21 2.87
CA TYR A 99 -12.65 -7.34 1.78
C TYR A 99 -12.26 -5.95 2.28
N PHE A 100 -13.10 -5.31 3.09
CA PHE A 100 -12.84 -3.93 3.50
C PHE A 100 -11.83 -3.80 4.66
N ILE A 101 -11.87 -4.68 5.66
CA ILE A 101 -10.89 -4.66 6.76
C ILE A 101 -9.64 -5.49 6.44
N PHE A 102 -9.79 -6.80 6.21
CA PHE A 102 -8.62 -7.69 6.17
C PHE A 102 -7.71 -7.44 4.96
N VAL A 103 -8.25 -7.28 3.75
CA VAL A 103 -7.42 -7.06 2.54
C VAL A 103 -6.63 -5.76 2.63
N ASN A 104 -7.27 -4.66 3.06
CA ASN A 104 -6.58 -3.38 3.23
C ASN A 104 -5.60 -3.41 4.42
N ALA A 105 -5.91 -4.12 5.52
CA ALA A 105 -4.99 -4.27 6.65
C ALA A 105 -3.63 -4.89 6.26
N ILE A 106 -3.54 -5.68 5.19
CA ILE A 106 -2.26 -6.19 4.66
C ILE A 106 -1.35 -5.02 4.24
N TRP A 107 -1.92 -3.95 3.67
CA TRP A 107 -1.21 -2.72 3.28
C TRP A 107 -0.85 -1.80 4.44
N ILE A 108 -1.28 -2.11 5.65
CA ILE A 108 -0.75 -1.49 6.88
C ILE A 108 0.35 -2.36 7.46
N VAL A 109 0.07 -3.65 7.65
CA VAL A 109 0.96 -4.57 8.39
C VAL A 109 2.26 -4.81 7.63
N VAL A 110 2.20 -5.16 6.34
CA VAL A 110 3.41 -5.49 5.56
C VAL A 110 4.34 -4.28 5.43
N PRO A 111 3.86 -3.08 5.05
CA PRO A 111 4.69 -1.88 5.05
C PRO A 111 5.26 -1.51 6.43
N SER A 112 4.50 -1.72 7.50
CA SER A 112 4.99 -1.45 8.87
C SER A 112 6.18 -2.35 9.24
N LEU A 113 6.12 -3.64 8.88
CA LEU A 113 7.23 -4.57 9.06
C LEU A 113 8.44 -4.18 8.20
N CYS A 114 8.22 -3.74 6.97
CA CYS A 114 9.28 -3.24 6.09
C CYS A 114 9.99 -2.01 6.68
N ILE A 115 9.24 -1.06 7.24
CA ILE A 115 9.80 0.11 7.93
C ILE A 115 10.64 -0.34 9.12
N HIS A 116 10.09 -1.19 9.99
CA HIS A 116 10.80 -1.67 11.17
C HIS A 116 12.13 -2.33 10.80
N TYR A 117 12.10 -3.20 9.80
CA TYR A 117 13.30 -3.88 9.30
C TYR A 117 14.33 -2.90 8.71
N ALA A 118 13.91 -2.01 7.80
CA ALA A 118 14.80 -1.07 7.13
C ALA A 118 15.40 -0.06 8.13
N PHE A 119 14.59 0.44 9.06
CA PHE A 119 15.01 1.36 10.11
C PHE A 119 16.06 0.72 11.03
N GLY A 120 15.84 -0.52 11.47
CA GLY A 120 16.82 -1.24 12.29
C GLY A 120 18.19 -1.42 11.59
N LYS A 121 18.18 -1.75 10.30
CA LYS A 121 19.42 -1.86 9.50
C LYS A 121 20.12 -0.52 9.32
N LEU A 122 19.37 0.54 9.04
CA LEU A 122 19.92 1.88 8.86
C LEU A 122 20.51 2.42 10.17
N HIS A 123 19.79 2.30 11.28
CA HIS A 123 20.24 2.72 12.60
C HIS A 123 21.53 1.99 13.01
N HIS A 124 21.59 0.67 12.83
CA HIS A 124 22.80 -0.11 13.12
C HIS A 124 23.99 0.34 12.26
N ALA A 125 23.78 0.59 10.96
CA ALA A 125 24.83 1.07 10.07
C ALA A 125 25.35 2.45 10.49
N LEU A 126 24.46 3.38 10.84
CA LEU A 126 24.83 4.72 11.32
C LEU A 126 25.61 4.65 12.64
N ALA A 127 25.17 3.82 13.59
CA ALA A 127 25.87 3.65 14.86
C ALA A 127 27.31 3.13 14.69
N LEU A 128 27.58 2.29 13.69
CA LEU A 128 28.95 1.84 13.37
C LEU A 128 29.80 2.97 12.78
N VAL A 129 29.23 3.81 11.91
CA VAL A 129 29.92 4.96 11.33
C VAL A 129 30.29 5.97 12.43
N ASP A 130 29.39 6.24 13.36
CA ASP A 130 29.64 7.16 14.48
C ASP A 130 30.73 6.65 15.42
N LYS A 131 30.75 5.34 15.72
CA LYS A 131 31.84 4.72 16.49
C LYS A 131 33.19 4.86 15.79
N LYS A 132 33.24 4.65 14.47
CA LYS A 132 34.46 4.79 13.68
C LYS A 132 34.99 6.23 13.67
N LYS A 133 34.11 7.23 13.72
CA LYS A 133 34.50 8.65 13.72
C LYS A 133 35.07 9.14 15.06
N LYS A 134 34.76 8.44 16.16
CA LYS A 134 35.25 8.77 17.52
C LYS A 134 36.62 8.15 17.84
N ASN A 135 37.06 7.16 17.06
CA ASN A 135 38.38 6.53 17.16
C ASN A 135 39.34 7.16 16.15
#